data_AF-A0A497DJC4-F1
#
_entry.id   AF-A0A497DJC4-F1
#
_cell.length_a   1.000
_cell.length_b   1.000
_cell.length_c   1.000
_cell.angle_alpha   90.00
_cell.angle_beta   90.00
_cell.angle_gamma   90.00
#
_symmetry.space_group_name_H-M   'P 1'
#
loop_
_entity.id
_entity.type
_entity.pdbx_description
1 polymer ?
#
loop_
_entity_poly.entity_id
_entity_poly.type
_entity_poly.pdbx_seq_one_letter_code
_entity_poly.pdbx_strand_id
1 'polypeptide(L)'
;MRYEGTVYRPPSEAGSLIIQATLACPHNRCGFCSMYKDRSFRVRPHREVVEDLDLAVQTYGPHGVRTIFLADGNSAVLSTRRLVAIGEAARERFPSLERITLYGSAQYLIKKTQMEWRRVAEAGITRIHSGLESGDAVVLADIDKGVTPEEAVAAYRHVKDAGIELSVYLMVGVAGTERWQKHALGSAEVLSAAPPDFVRLRTFTPAPDTPWHQRWQEGLLTLPSPFEALAETRLLIENLDGPTQLLSDHVSNFLNLHGRLPDQRDALLSQIDEALEWPRSAFRVPTRELVGRGL
;
A
#
# COMPACT_ATOMS: atom_id res chain seq x y z
N MET A 1 5.60 1.67 -24.34
CA MET A 1 6.46 1.17 -23.24
C MET A 1 6.42 -0.35 -23.26
N ARG A 2 7.47 -1.03 -22.78
CA ARG A 2 7.54 -2.51 -22.78
C ARG A 2 7.10 -3.04 -21.42
N TYR A 3 5.83 -3.41 -21.30
CA TYR A 3 5.31 -4.00 -20.07
C TYR A 3 5.47 -5.52 -20.06
N GLU A 4 5.96 -6.06 -18.95
CA GLU A 4 6.08 -7.51 -18.71
C GLU A 4 5.10 -7.94 -17.60
N GLY A 5 4.19 -8.86 -17.95
CA GLY A 5 3.20 -9.41 -17.04
C GLY A 5 2.07 -8.43 -16.64
N THR A 6 1.26 -8.85 -15.67
CA THR A 6 0.17 -8.01 -15.14
C THR A 6 0.74 -6.89 -14.28
N VAL A 7 0.44 -5.65 -14.63
CA VAL A 7 0.93 -4.47 -13.90
C VAL A 7 -0.14 -3.97 -12.94
N TYR A 8 0.21 -3.87 -11.66
CA TYR A 8 -0.68 -3.37 -10.62
C TYR A 8 -0.33 -1.93 -10.25
N ARG A 9 -1.37 -1.12 -10.02
CA ARG A 9 -1.22 0.25 -9.53
C ARG A 9 -2.38 0.64 -8.61
N PRO A 10 -2.18 1.56 -7.65
CA PRO A 10 -3.29 2.10 -6.88
C PRO A 10 -4.20 2.99 -7.74
N PRO A 11 -5.49 3.12 -7.39
CA PRO A 11 -6.39 4.05 -8.07
C PRO A 11 -5.88 5.50 -8.09
N SER A 12 -5.16 5.93 -7.05
CA SER A 12 -4.56 7.28 -6.98
C SER A 12 -3.46 7.52 -8.03
N GLU A 13 -2.97 6.47 -8.70
CA GLU A 13 -1.97 6.55 -9.76
C GLU A 13 -2.56 6.27 -11.14
N ALA A 14 -3.89 6.33 -11.29
CA ALA A 14 -4.58 6.04 -12.56
C ALA A 14 -4.13 6.95 -13.72
N GLY A 15 -3.73 8.19 -13.43
CA GLY A 15 -3.21 9.15 -14.40
C GLY A 15 -1.69 9.16 -14.56
N SER A 16 -0.95 8.36 -13.78
CA SER A 16 0.51 8.35 -13.81
C SER A 16 1.04 7.51 -14.99
N LEU A 17 2.10 7.98 -15.64
CA LEU A 17 2.87 7.18 -16.59
C LEU A 17 3.48 5.99 -15.84
N ILE A 18 3.18 4.78 -16.28
CA ILE A 18 3.70 3.57 -15.63
C ILE A 18 5.06 3.21 -16.21
N ILE A 19 6.05 3.02 -15.33
CA ILE A 19 7.41 2.55 -15.67
C ILE A 19 7.73 1.36 -14.78
N GLN A 20 8.17 0.24 -15.36
CA GLN A 20 8.68 -0.89 -14.58
C GLN A 20 10.18 -0.75 -14.41
N ALA A 21 10.66 -0.43 -13.21
CA ALA A 21 12.10 -0.45 -12.89
C ALA A 21 12.55 -1.81 -12.31
N THR A 22 11.58 -2.53 -11.75
CA THR A 22 11.67 -3.91 -11.28
C THR A 22 10.50 -4.69 -11.85
N LEU A 23 10.57 -6.01 -11.76
CA LEU A 23 9.48 -6.93 -12.07
C LEU A 23 9.19 -7.78 -10.85
N ALA A 24 7.91 -8.07 -10.61
CA ALA A 24 7.45 -8.89 -9.48
C ALA A 24 7.78 -8.28 -8.10
N CYS A 25 7.61 -9.07 -7.04
CA CYS A 25 7.99 -8.70 -5.68
C CYS A 25 9.27 -9.45 -5.24
N PRO A 26 10.29 -8.80 -4.68
CA PRO A 26 11.50 -9.46 -4.18
C PRO A 26 11.26 -10.34 -2.94
N HIS A 27 10.16 -10.10 -2.20
CA HIS A 27 9.78 -10.94 -1.07
C HIS A 27 8.94 -12.13 -1.52
N ASN A 28 7.88 -11.89 -2.31
CA ASN A 28 6.95 -12.86 -2.92
C ASN A 28 6.45 -14.03 -2.07
N ARG A 29 6.56 -13.97 -0.73
CA ARG A 29 6.15 -15.04 0.17
C ARG A 29 4.90 -14.73 1.01
N CYS A 30 4.40 -13.50 0.99
CA CYS A 30 3.20 -13.13 1.75
C CYS A 30 2.07 -14.14 1.53
N GLY A 31 1.54 -14.69 2.62
CA GLY A 31 0.55 -15.77 2.60
C GLY A 31 -0.81 -15.40 2.02
N PHE A 32 -1.09 -14.10 1.87
CA PHE A 32 -2.35 -13.57 1.31
C PHE A 32 -2.25 -13.11 -0.15
N CYS A 33 -1.03 -12.92 -0.68
CA CYS A 33 -0.82 -12.19 -1.94
C CYS A 33 -0.68 -13.15 -3.13
N SER A 34 -1.48 -12.94 -4.18
CA SER A 34 -1.44 -13.70 -5.44
C SER A 34 -0.80 -12.95 -6.62
N MET A 35 -0.51 -11.66 -6.47
CA MET A 35 -0.23 -10.73 -7.59
C MET A 35 0.98 -11.09 -8.47
N TYR A 36 2.02 -11.70 -7.89
CA TYR A 36 3.31 -11.88 -8.55
C TYR A 36 3.77 -13.34 -8.56
N LYS A 37 2.85 -14.29 -8.41
CA LYS A 37 3.15 -15.72 -8.30
C LYS A 37 3.51 -16.39 -9.63
N ASP A 38 3.19 -15.74 -10.75
CA ASP A 38 3.47 -16.17 -12.12
C ASP A 38 4.91 -15.91 -12.58
N ARG A 39 5.69 -15.15 -11.82
CA ARG A 39 7.02 -14.69 -12.24
C ARG A 39 8.00 -14.43 -11.10
N SER A 40 9.29 -14.48 -11.42
CA SER A 40 10.37 -14.22 -10.46
C SER A 40 10.80 -12.77 -10.45
N PHE A 41 11.27 -12.30 -9.30
CA PHE A 41 11.79 -10.95 -9.16
C PHE A 41 13.04 -10.74 -10.02
N ARG A 42 13.06 -9.61 -10.75
CA ARG A 42 14.24 -9.16 -11.49
C ARG A 42 14.30 -7.64 -11.51
N VAL A 43 15.52 -7.12 -11.41
CA VAL A 43 15.80 -5.71 -11.71
C VAL A 43 16.01 -5.57 -13.22
N ARG A 44 15.18 -4.76 -13.89
CA ARG A 44 15.36 -4.49 -15.33
C ARG A 44 16.67 -3.74 -15.56
N PRO A 45 17.37 -3.85 -16.69
CA PRO A 45 18.53 -3.00 -17.00
C PRO A 45 18.17 -1.51 -16.99
N HIS A 46 19.07 -0.64 -16.49
CA HIS A 46 18.77 0.80 -16.41
C HIS A 46 18.54 1.42 -17.80
N ARG A 47 19.31 0.98 -18.81
CA ARG A 47 19.12 1.38 -20.21
C ARG A 47 17.68 1.17 -20.70
N GLU A 48 17.03 0.07 -20.31
CA GLU A 48 15.67 -0.23 -20.75
C GLU A 48 14.63 0.67 -20.09
N VAL A 49 14.88 1.07 -18.82
CA VAL A 49 14.05 2.05 -18.13
C VAL A 49 14.16 3.41 -18.81
N VAL A 50 15.36 3.83 -19.20
CA VAL A 50 15.59 5.09 -19.92
C VAL A 50 14.94 5.06 -21.30
N GLU A 51 15.11 3.97 -22.06
CA GLU A 51 14.44 3.76 -23.35
C GLU A 51 12.89 3.82 -23.23
N ASP A 52 12.31 3.32 -22.13
CA ASP A 52 10.86 3.44 -21.90
C ASP A 52 10.44 4.90 -21.61
N LEU A 53 11.28 5.69 -20.94
CA LEU A 53 11.06 7.13 -20.76
C LEU A 53 11.18 7.88 -22.10
N ASP A 54 12.16 7.54 -22.93
CA ASP A 54 12.32 8.13 -24.28
C ASP A 54 11.10 7.84 -25.16
N LEU A 55 10.59 6.60 -25.12
CA LEU A 55 9.38 6.22 -25.84
C LEU A 55 8.14 6.99 -25.33
N ALA A 56 8.07 7.24 -24.02
CA ALA A 56 7.00 8.06 -23.46
C ALA A 56 7.09 9.52 -23.92
N VAL A 57 8.30 10.10 -24.05
CA VAL A 57 8.47 11.44 -24.66
C VAL A 57 7.98 11.44 -26.10
N GLN A 58 8.30 10.42 -26.90
CA GLN A 58 7.83 10.33 -28.28
C GLN A 58 6.30 10.22 -28.39
N THR A 59 5.67 9.56 -27.41
CA THR A 59 4.23 9.30 -27.41
C THR A 59 3.41 10.47 -26.88
N TYR A 60 3.86 11.09 -25.79
CA TYR A 60 3.10 12.10 -25.04
C TYR A 60 3.70 13.51 -25.15
N GLY A 61 4.91 13.64 -25.69
CA GLY A 61 5.67 14.88 -25.67
C GLY A 61 6.33 15.15 -24.30
N PRO A 62 7.33 16.06 -24.25
CA PRO A 62 8.04 16.39 -23.01
C PRO A 62 7.17 17.06 -21.93
N HIS A 63 6.01 17.60 -22.30
CA HIS A 63 5.06 18.24 -21.37
C HIS A 63 3.81 17.39 -21.11
N GLY A 64 3.68 16.22 -21.75
CA GLY A 64 2.48 15.38 -21.65
C GLY A 64 2.41 14.51 -20.39
N VAL A 65 3.51 14.40 -19.64
CA VAL A 65 3.59 13.57 -18.43
C VAL A 65 3.83 14.46 -17.22
N ARG A 66 2.90 14.40 -16.26
CA ARG A 66 2.96 15.16 -15.01
C ARG A 66 3.29 14.30 -13.80
N THR A 67 2.97 13.01 -13.83
CA THR A 67 3.30 12.06 -12.76
C THR A 67 3.77 10.73 -13.33
N ILE A 68 4.70 10.08 -12.63
CA ILE A 68 5.23 8.75 -12.98
C ILE A 68 5.02 7.79 -11.81
N PHE A 69 4.64 6.56 -12.11
CA PHE A 69 4.56 5.48 -11.16
C PHE A 69 5.52 4.33 -11.52
N LEU A 70 6.50 4.10 -10.63
CA LEU A 70 7.39 2.95 -10.66
C LEU A 70 6.65 1.73 -10.11
N ALA A 71 6.05 0.97 -11.01
CA ALA A 71 5.17 -0.16 -10.69
C ALA A 71 5.96 -1.42 -10.27
N ASP A 72 5.23 -2.53 -10.16
CA ASP A 72 5.62 -3.83 -9.59
C ASP A 72 5.82 -3.83 -8.07
N GLY A 73 6.10 -5.02 -7.52
CA GLY A 73 5.88 -5.31 -6.11
C GLY A 73 6.73 -4.49 -5.14
N ASN A 74 7.95 -4.09 -5.52
CA ASN A 74 8.78 -3.25 -4.67
C ASN A 74 9.96 -2.62 -5.42
N SER A 75 9.83 -1.37 -5.87
CA SER A 75 10.95 -0.65 -6.49
C SER A 75 11.89 -0.02 -5.44
N ALA A 76 11.50 0.05 -4.17
CA ALA A 76 12.38 0.51 -3.09
C ALA A 76 13.59 -0.39 -2.83
N VAL A 77 13.61 -1.63 -3.36
CA VAL A 77 14.78 -2.52 -3.31
C VAL A 77 15.99 -2.01 -4.11
N LEU A 78 15.77 -1.15 -5.11
CA LEU A 78 16.84 -0.60 -5.94
C LEU A 78 17.81 0.23 -5.09
N SER A 79 19.09 0.28 -5.49
CA SER A 79 20.07 1.11 -4.80
C SER A 79 19.74 2.60 -4.92
N THR A 80 20.18 3.40 -3.95
CA THR A 80 20.01 4.86 -3.92
C THR A 80 20.49 5.50 -5.22
N ARG A 81 21.70 5.13 -5.69
CA ARG A 81 22.25 5.60 -6.98
C ARG A 81 21.31 5.36 -8.15
N ARG A 82 20.64 4.21 -8.17
CA ARG A 82 19.78 3.80 -9.27
C ARG A 82 18.43 4.50 -9.25
N LEU A 83 17.83 4.68 -8.07
CA LEU A 83 16.62 5.47 -7.90
C LEU A 83 16.85 6.93 -8.31
N VAL A 84 17.97 7.52 -7.86
CA VAL A 84 18.40 8.87 -8.25
C VAL A 84 18.55 8.98 -9.76
N ALA A 85 19.29 8.07 -10.40
CA ALA A 85 19.46 8.09 -11.85
C ALA A 85 18.14 7.97 -12.63
N ILE A 86 17.17 7.20 -12.14
CA ILE A 86 15.84 7.12 -12.75
C ILE A 86 15.09 8.45 -12.59
N GLY A 87 15.14 9.05 -11.41
CA GLY A 87 14.48 10.34 -11.14
C GLY A 87 15.04 11.47 -12.00
N GLU A 88 16.37 11.60 -12.05
CA GLU A 88 17.07 12.58 -12.88
C GLU A 88 16.76 12.39 -14.37
N ALA A 89 16.84 11.16 -14.88
CA ALA A 89 16.52 10.87 -16.28
C ALA A 89 15.07 11.21 -16.62
N ALA A 90 14.13 10.99 -15.71
CA ALA A 90 12.72 11.35 -15.90
C ALA A 90 12.52 12.87 -15.91
N ARG A 91 13.15 13.61 -14.98
CA ARG A 91 13.04 15.08 -14.91
C ARG A 91 13.67 15.78 -16.11
N GLU A 92 14.77 15.24 -16.63
CA GLU A 92 15.40 15.74 -17.86
C GLU A 92 14.45 15.64 -19.07
N ARG A 93 13.69 14.55 -19.14
CA ARG A 93 12.76 14.25 -20.24
C ARG A 93 11.42 14.95 -20.11
N PHE A 94 10.97 15.16 -18.88
CA PHE A 94 9.67 15.72 -18.56
C PHE A 94 9.82 16.96 -17.68
N PRO A 95 10.05 18.16 -18.25
CA PRO A 95 10.22 19.40 -17.48
C PRO A 95 8.99 19.78 -16.63
N SER A 96 7.81 19.27 -16.97
CA SER A 96 6.55 19.48 -16.25
C SER A 96 6.21 18.37 -15.24
N LEU A 97 7.15 17.46 -14.98
CA LEU A 97 6.98 16.38 -14.02
C LEU A 97 6.89 16.92 -12.59
N GLU A 98 5.78 16.61 -11.92
CA GLU A 98 5.51 17.04 -10.55
C GLU A 98 5.97 16.02 -9.51
N ARG A 99 5.84 14.73 -9.82
CA ARG A 99 6.00 13.65 -8.84
C ARG A 99 6.33 12.32 -9.51
N ILE A 100 7.28 11.60 -8.92
CA ILE A 100 7.50 10.18 -9.17
C ILE A 100 7.12 9.41 -7.91
N THR A 101 6.47 8.26 -8.09
CA THR A 101 5.97 7.43 -6.99
C THR A 101 6.33 5.99 -7.17
N LEU A 102 6.58 5.26 -6.08
CA LEU A 102 6.91 3.85 -6.14
C LEU A 102 6.15 3.02 -5.11
N TYR A 103 6.05 1.72 -5.36
CA TYR A 103 5.76 0.74 -4.31
C TYR A 103 7.03 0.43 -3.49
N GLY A 104 6.90 0.45 -2.16
CA GLY A 104 7.98 0.12 -1.24
C GLY A 104 7.48 -0.50 0.07
N SER A 105 7.72 -1.79 0.28
CA SER A 105 7.46 -2.46 1.57
C SER A 105 8.44 -1.97 2.64
N ALA A 106 7.97 -1.78 3.87
CA ALA A 106 8.75 -1.36 5.02
C ALA A 106 10.06 -2.15 5.21
N GLN A 107 10.02 -3.47 4.97
CA GLN A 107 11.18 -4.38 4.95
C GLN A 107 12.36 -3.91 4.06
N TYR A 108 12.06 -3.15 3.00
CA TYR A 108 13.07 -2.63 2.07
C TYR A 108 13.31 -1.13 2.26
N LEU A 109 12.33 -0.41 2.81
CA LEU A 109 12.47 1.01 3.14
C LEU A 109 13.53 1.23 4.22
N ILE A 110 13.56 0.36 5.24
CA ILE A 110 14.54 0.43 6.33
C ILE A 110 15.99 0.19 5.88
N LYS A 111 16.20 -0.41 4.70
CA LYS A 111 17.54 -0.72 4.16
C LYS A 111 18.29 0.49 3.61
N LYS A 112 17.65 1.66 3.58
CA LYS A 112 18.28 2.93 3.23
C LYS A 112 18.21 3.87 4.42
N THR A 113 19.28 4.62 4.58
CA THR A 113 19.34 5.71 5.56
C THR A 113 18.43 6.85 5.15
N GLN A 114 18.07 7.70 6.12
CA GLN A 114 17.34 8.95 5.86
C GLN A 114 18.04 9.82 4.80
N MET A 115 19.37 9.94 4.85
CA MET A 115 20.13 10.73 3.87
C MET A 115 20.05 10.17 2.46
N GLU A 116 20.01 8.86 2.32
CA GLU A 116 19.78 8.22 1.02
C GLU A 116 18.38 8.48 0.50
N TRP A 117 17.35 8.40 1.36
CA TRP A 117 15.99 8.78 0.98
C TRP A 117 15.87 10.25 0.60
N ARG A 118 16.59 11.17 1.27
CA ARG A 118 16.63 12.60 0.87
C ARG A 118 17.15 12.78 -0.55
N ARG A 119 18.24 12.10 -0.91
CA ARG A 119 18.76 12.12 -2.28
C ARG A 119 17.76 11.58 -3.31
N VAL A 120 17.01 10.54 -2.94
CA VAL A 120 15.95 9.98 -3.78
C VAL A 120 14.80 10.99 -3.96
N ALA A 121 14.43 11.72 -2.90
CA ALA A 121 13.42 12.78 -2.95
C ALA A 121 13.85 13.95 -3.84
N GLU A 122 15.11 14.42 -3.70
CA GLU A 122 15.70 15.49 -4.52
C GLU A 122 15.72 15.15 -6.02
N ALA A 123 15.82 13.86 -6.36
CA ALA A 123 15.73 13.36 -7.72
C ALA A 123 14.28 13.32 -8.27
N GLY A 124 13.27 13.63 -7.46
CA GLY A 124 11.86 13.73 -7.85
C GLY A 124 10.98 12.55 -7.42
N ILE A 125 11.53 11.56 -6.70
CA ILE A 125 10.75 10.45 -6.12
C ILE A 125 10.23 10.88 -4.76
N THR A 126 9.06 11.51 -4.77
CA THR A 126 8.51 12.24 -3.62
C THR A 126 7.28 11.58 -2.99
N ARG A 127 6.85 10.39 -3.45
CA ARG A 127 5.82 9.60 -2.77
C ARG A 127 6.07 8.09 -2.81
N ILE A 128 5.68 7.39 -1.75
CA ILE A 128 5.77 5.93 -1.63
C ILE A 128 4.42 5.34 -1.19
N HIS A 129 3.99 4.28 -1.89
CA HIS A 129 2.92 3.40 -1.45
C HIS A 129 3.52 2.21 -0.70
N SER A 130 3.17 2.04 0.58
CA SER A 130 3.71 0.99 1.44
C SER A 130 2.61 0.14 2.05
N GLY A 131 2.70 -1.18 1.93
CA GLY A 131 1.77 -2.07 2.63
C GLY A 131 2.27 -2.38 4.03
N LEU A 132 1.53 -1.99 5.06
CA LEU A 132 1.72 -2.44 6.45
C LEU A 132 0.97 -3.74 6.69
N GLU A 133 -0.26 -3.79 6.17
CA GLU A 133 -1.27 -4.85 6.28
C GLU A 133 -1.80 -5.09 7.70
N SER A 134 -0.92 -5.11 8.70
CA SER A 134 -1.24 -5.24 10.12
C SER A 134 -0.16 -4.61 11.00
N GLY A 135 -0.53 -4.04 12.14
CA GLY A 135 0.41 -3.68 13.21
C GLY A 135 0.54 -4.74 14.32
N ASP A 136 -0.21 -5.86 14.26
CA ASP A 136 -0.01 -6.98 15.17
C ASP A 136 1.14 -7.87 14.71
N ALA A 137 2.18 -8.03 15.54
CA ALA A 137 3.39 -8.78 15.22
C ALA A 137 3.10 -10.26 14.89
N VAL A 138 2.12 -10.89 15.56
CA VAL A 138 1.74 -12.28 15.29
C VAL A 138 1.11 -12.39 13.91
N VAL A 139 0.15 -11.52 13.58
CA VAL A 139 -0.47 -11.49 12.23
C VAL A 139 0.57 -11.22 11.14
N LEU A 140 1.52 -10.31 11.36
CA LEU A 140 2.61 -10.01 10.42
C LEU A 140 3.52 -11.23 10.18
N ALA A 141 3.83 -11.98 11.24
CA ALA A 141 4.62 -13.20 11.15
C ALA A 141 3.84 -14.30 10.43
N ASP A 142 2.57 -14.49 10.79
CA ASP A 142 1.68 -15.48 10.17
C ASP A 142 1.59 -15.23 8.66
N ILE A 143 1.31 -14.00 8.22
CA ILE A 143 1.20 -13.68 6.78
C ILE A 143 2.55 -13.68 6.05
N ASP A 144 3.67 -14.02 6.70
CA ASP A 144 5.04 -13.84 6.22
C ASP A 144 5.20 -12.46 5.54
N LYS A 145 4.97 -11.37 6.29
CA LYS A 145 5.17 -10.02 5.76
C LYS A 145 6.65 -9.65 5.64
N GLY A 146 7.49 -10.24 6.48
CA GLY A 146 8.92 -9.99 6.55
C GLY A 146 9.31 -8.67 7.22
N VAL A 147 8.47 -8.14 8.12
CA VAL A 147 8.73 -6.91 8.90
C VAL A 147 8.07 -6.99 10.26
N THR A 148 8.68 -6.41 11.30
CA THR A 148 8.03 -6.19 12.60
C THR A 148 7.35 -4.81 12.68
N PRO A 149 6.43 -4.59 13.65
CA PRO A 149 5.85 -3.27 13.90
C PRO A 149 6.91 -2.18 14.11
N GLU A 150 7.97 -2.47 14.87
CA GLU A 150 9.05 -1.52 15.19
C GLU A 150 9.90 -1.18 13.96
N GLU A 151 10.20 -2.19 13.14
CA GLU A 151 10.89 -1.98 11.86
C GLU A 151 10.04 -1.14 10.90
N ALA A 152 8.72 -1.33 10.89
CA ALA A 152 7.81 -0.51 10.10
C ALA A 152 7.81 0.95 10.55
N VAL A 153 7.73 1.21 11.86
CA VAL A 153 7.84 2.56 12.43
C VAL A 153 9.16 3.22 12.02
N ALA A 154 10.28 2.51 12.18
CA ALA A 154 11.60 3.04 11.79
C ALA A 154 11.68 3.33 10.29
N ALA A 155 11.17 2.43 9.45
CA ALA A 155 11.13 2.61 8.01
C ALA A 155 10.32 3.84 7.58
N TYR A 156 9.15 4.03 8.19
CA TYR A 156 8.26 5.14 7.87
C TYR A 156 8.86 6.48 8.30
N ARG A 157 9.52 6.55 9.46
CA ARG A 157 10.25 7.75 9.91
C ARG A 157 11.35 8.14 8.92
N HIS A 158 12.18 7.18 8.47
CA HIS A 158 13.24 7.48 7.51
C HIS A 158 12.73 8.11 6.22
N VAL A 159 11.59 7.61 5.70
CA VAL A 159 10.98 8.12 4.46
C VAL A 159 10.37 9.49 4.68
N LYS A 160 9.60 9.66 5.77
CA LYS A 160 8.95 10.93 6.10
C LYS A 160 9.93 12.04 6.38
N ASP A 161 10.96 11.78 7.18
CA ASP A 161 11.96 12.80 7.54
C ASP A 161 12.90 13.15 6.36
N ALA A 162 12.78 12.41 5.25
CA ALA A 162 13.37 12.73 3.96
C ALA A 162 12.47 13.60 3.07
N GLY A 163 11.28 13.97 3.53
CA GLY A 163 10.32 14.80 2.78
C GLY A 163 9.54 14.02 1.71
N ILE A 164 9.44 12.70 1.84
CA ILE A 164 8.69 11.84 0.92
C ILE A 164 7.31 11.57 1.52
N GLU A 165 6.26 11.85 0.74
CA GLU A 165 4.89 11.52 1.11
C GLU A 165 4.71 9.99 1.22
N LEU A 166 4.06 9.53 2.29
CA LEU A 166 3.86 8.13 2.55
C LEU A 166 2.36 7.78 2.56
N SER A 167 1.97 6.81 1.73
CA SER A 167 0.62 6.25 1.69
C SER A 167 0.67 4.80 2.15
N VAL A 168 0.18 4.51 3.36
CA VAL A 168 0.23 3.19 3.99
C VAL A 168 -1.08 2.45 3.82
N TYR A 169 -1.01 1.16 3.48
CA TYR A 169 -2.18 0.27 3.35
C TYR A 169 -2.32 -0.61 4.58
N LEU A 170 -3.56 -0.74 5.07
CA LEU A 170 -3.94 -1.64 6.16
C LEU A 170 -5.08 -2.56 5.69
N MET A 171 -5.00 -3.83 6.08
CA MET A 171 -5.94 -4.86 5.65
C MET A 171 -6.96 -5.21 6.73
N VAL A 172 -8.12 -4.57 6.70
CA VAL A 172 -9.20 -4.82 7.67
C VAL A 172 -9.67 -6.28 7.55
N GLY A 173 -9.67 -7.01 8.66
CA GLY A 173 -10.08 -8.42 8.74
C GLY A 173 -9.00 -9.44 8.39
N VAL A 174 -7.76 -9.04 8.09
CA VAL A 174 -6.66 -10.01 7.80
C VAL A 174 -6.33 -10.92 8.99
N ALA A 175 -6.57 -10.40 10.19
CA ALA A 175 -6.34 -11.09 11.46
C ALA A 175 -7.46 -12.08 11.84
N GLY A 176 -8.54 -12.11 11.04
CA GLY A 176 -9.78 -12.81 11.35
C GLY A 176 -10.46 -12.30 12.63
N THR A 177 -11.61 -12.89 12.98
CA THR A 177 -12.31 -12.56 14.23
C THR A 177 -11.51 -12.98 15.48
N GLU A 178 -10.45 -13.76 15.30
CA GLU A 178 -9.60 -14.30 16.36
C GLU A 178 -8.66 -13.25 16.95
N ARG A 179 -8.16 -12.31 16.12
CA ARG A 179 -7.14 -11.33 16.53
C ARG A 179 -7.45 -9.88 16.13
N TRP A 180 -8.64 -9.59 15.65
CA TRP A 180 -9.02 -8.26 15.14
C TRP A 180 -8.72 -7.10 16.10
N GLN A 181 -8.92 -7.25 17.41
CA GLN A 181 -8.60 -6.20 18.39
C GLN A 181 -7.10 -5.93 18.49
N LYS A 182 -6.29 -6.99 18.49
CA LYS A 182 -4.82 -6.86 18.51
C LYS A 182 -4.32 -6.21 17.23
N HIS A 183 -4.90 -6.60 16.09
CA HIS A 183 -4.64 -5.98 14.81
C HIS A 183 -5.00 -4.48 14.82
N ALA A 184 -6.22 -4.10 15.22
CA ALA A 184 -6.66 -2.71 15.22
C ALA A 184 -5.78 -1.83 16.13
N LEU A 185 -5.55 -2.26 17.37
CA LEU A 185 -4.75 -1.52 18.35
C LEU A 185 -3.27 -1.43 17.95
N GLY A 186 -2.66 -2.55 17.54
CA GLY A 186 -1.26 -2.55 17.09
C GLY A 186 -1.06 -1.73 15.82
N SER A 187 -2.04 -1.74 14.91
CA SER A 187 -2.00 -0.89 13.70
C SER A 187 -2.14 0.59 14.05
N ALA A 188 -3.03 0.94 14.97
CA ALA A 188 -3.12 2.30 15.51
C ALA A 188 -1.79 2.73 16.11
N GLU A 189 -1.15 1.90 16.93
CA GLU A 189 0.15 2.20 17.55
C GLU A 189 1.25 2.46 16.52
N VAL A 190 1.42 1.58 15.53
CA VAL A 190 2.43 1.75 14.46
C VAL A 190 2.19 3.03 13.67
N LEU A 191 0.94 3.27 13.27
CA LEU A 191 0.58 4.41 12.45
C LEU A 191 0.70 5.72 13.26
N SER A 192 0.29 5.75 14.52
CA SER A 192 0.46 6.91 15.42
C SER A 192 1.95 7.22 15.70
N ALA A 193 2.79 6.18 15.82
CA ALA A 193 4.22 6.35 16.08
C ALA A 193 5.01 6.90 14.87
N ALA A 194 4.48 6.71 13.66
CA ALA A 194 5.03 7.28 12.42
C ALA A 194 3.90 7.66 11.43
N PRO A 195 3.14 8.74 11.71
CA PRO A 195 1.89 9.05 10.99
C PRO A 195 2.13 9.23 9.48
N PRO A 196 1.65 8.34 8.60
CA PRO A 196 1.81 8.54 7.17
C PRO A 196 0.87 9.65 6.68
N ASP A 197 1.14 10.24 5.52
CA ASP A 197 0.25 11.23 4.91
C ASP A 197 -1.13 10.63 4.63
N PHE A 198 -1.18 9.36 4.23
CA PHE A 198 -2.42 8.62 3.99
C PHE A 198 -2.41 7.25 4.69
N VAL A 199 -3.52 6.92 5.36
CA VAL A 199 -3.86 5.55 5.78
C VAL A 199 -5.00 5.06 4.90
N ARG A 200 -4.76 3.99 4.15
CA ARG A 200 -5.70 3.40 3.19
C ARG A 200 -6.18 2.05 3.68
N LEU A 201 -7.46 1.98 4.01
CA LEU A 201 -8.10 0.74 4.44
C LEU A 201 -8.50 -0.10 3.21
N ARG A 202 -8.26 -1.40 3.30
CA ARG A 202 -8.65 -2.41 2.31
C ARG A 202 -9.19 -3.61 3.07
N THR A 203 -10.49 -3.91 2.99
CA THR A 203 -11.04 -5.13 3.57
C THR A 203 -10.40 -6.32 2.88
N PHE A 204 -9.79 -7.20 3.68
CA PHE A 204 -9.12 -8.39 3.22
C PHE A 204 -10.12 -9.34 2.58
N THR A 205 -9.82 -9.84 1.39
CA THR A 205 -10.52 -10.94 0.73
C THR A 205 -9.48 -12.00 0.38
N PRO A 206 -9.63 -13.26 0.85
CA PRO A 206 -8.69 -14.31 0.49
C PRO A 206 -8.60 -14.48 -1.03
N ALA A 207 -7.39 -14.31 -1.57
CA ALA A 207 -7.14 -14.55 -2.97
C ALA A 207 -7.04 -16.07 -3.22
N PRO A 208 -7.67 -16.62 -4.28
CA PRO A 208 -7.55 -18.03 -4.62
C PRO A 208 -6.10 -18.51 -4.67
N ASP A 209 -5.90 -19.78 -4.36
CA ASP A 209 -4.60 -20.47 -4.42
C ASP A 209 -3.49 -19.84 -3.55
N THR A 210 -3.88 -19.12 -2.49
CA THR A 210 -2.95 -18.60 -1.47
C THR A 210 -3.05 -19.37 -0.16
N PRO A 211 -1.98 -19.42 0.65
CA PRO A 211 -2.04 -20.01 1.99
C PRO A 211 -3.18 -19.47 2.85
N TRP A 212 -3.50 -18.17 2.76
CA TRP A 212 -4.61 -17.57 3.52
C TRP A 212 -5.99 -18.05 3.04
N HIS A 213 -6.13 -18.28 1.73
CA HIS A 213 -7.35 -18.88 1.20
C HIS A 213 -7.52 -20.31 1.68
N GLN A 214 -6.46 -21.12 1.68
CA GLN A 214 -6.48 -22.46 2.25
C GLN A 214 -6.86 -22.46 3.74
N ARG A 215 -6.24 -21.58 4.54
CA ARG A 215 -6.58 -21.43 5.97
C ARG A 215 -8.05 -21.13 6.19
N TRP A 216 -8.64 -20.24 5.38
CA TRP A 216 -10.07 -19.95 5.45
C TRP A 216 -10.92 -21.17 5.07
N GLN A 217 -10.57 -21.90 4.00
CA GLN A 217 -11.28 -23.12 3.58
C GLN A 217 -11.23 -24.22 4.64
N GLU A 218 -10.13 -24.32 5.39
CA GLU A 218 -9.93 -25.29 6.47
C GLU A 218 -10.55 -24.84 7.81
N GLY A 219 -11.15 -23.64 7.88
CA GLY A 219 -11.73 -23.10 9.12
C GLY A 219 -10.69 -22.60 10.13
N LEU A 220 -9.44 -22.41 9.70
CA LEU A 220 -8.32 -21.88 10.50
C LEU A 220 -8.21 -20.34 10.44
N LEU A 221 -9.16 -19.69 9.75
CA LEU A 221 -9.32 -18.25 9.65
C LEU A 221 -10.80 -17.92 9.49
N THR A 222 -11.37 -17.17 10.44
CA THR A 222 -12.76 -16.71 10.36
C THR A 222 -12.82 -15.30 9.79
N LEU A 223 -13.41 -15.13 8.60
CA LEU A 223 -13.58 -13.80 7.99
C LEU A 223 -14.65 -13.00 8.74
N PRO A 224 -14.41 -11.72 9.03
CA PRO A 224 -15.39 -10.90 9.72
C PRO A 224 -16.62 -10.65 8.84
N SER A 225 -17.78 -10.54 9.49
CA SER A 225 -18.97 -9.90 8.93
C SER A 225 -18.74 -8.40 8.69
N PRO A 226 -19.61 -7.71 7.92
CA PRO A 226 -19.52 -6.26 7.78
C PRO A 226 -19.49 -5.52 9.12
N PHE A 227 -20.31 -5.96 10.09
CA PHE A 227 -20.37 -5.35 11.42
C PHE A 227 -19.07 -5.52 12.20
N GLU A 228 -18.45 -6.71 12.15
CA GLU A 228 -17.16 -6.97 12.82
C GLU A 228 -16.02 -6.18 12.16
N ALA A 229 -16.01 -6.08 10.82
CA ALA A 229 -15.04 -5.26 10.11
C ALA A 229 -15.18 -3.76 10.41
N LEU A 230 -16.42 -3.28 10.61
CA LEU A 230 -16.69 -1.92 11.08
C LEU A 230 -16.28 -1.73 12.53
N ALA A 231 -16.52 -2.69 13.42
CA ALA A 231 -16.03 -2.63 14.80
C ALA A 231 -14.49 -2.58 14.87
N GLU A 232 -13.80 -3.35 14.02
CA GLU A 232 -12.34 -3.29 13.86
C GLU A 232 -11.87 -1.91 13.37
N THR A 233 -12.55 -1.37 12.35
CA THR A 233 -12.25 -0.04 11.81
C THR A 233 -12.51 1.06 12.84
N ARG A 234 -13.59 0.94 13.63
CA ARG A 234 -13.94 1.87 14.70
C ARG A 234 -12.86 1.89 15.78
N LEU A 235 -12.46 0.72 16.26
CA LEU A 235 -11.41 0.57 17.28
C LEU A 235 -10.06 1.13 16.80
N LEU A 236 -9.72 0.90 15.53
CA LEU A 236 -8.55 1.52 14.90
C LEU A 236 -8.63 3.04 14.96
N ILE A 237 -9.71 3.65 14.46
CA ILE A 237 -9.87 5.11 14.36
C ILE A 237 -9.92 5.78 15.74
N GLU A 238 -10.56 5.14 16.70
CA GLU A 238 -10.64 5.60 18.10
C GLU A 238 -9.24 5.77 18.72
N ASN A 239 -8.28 4.92 18.32
CA ASN A 239 -6.92 4.88 18.87
C ASN A 239 -5.85 5.45 17.90
N LEU A 240 -6.23 5.86 16.69
CA LEU A 240 -5.30 6.34 15.66
C LEU A 240 -5.08 7.85 15.80
N ASP A 241 -3.85 8.21 16.14
CA ASP A 241 -3.38 9.59 16.17
C ASP A 241 -2.81 10.00 14.81
N GLY A 242 -2.81 11.32 14.58
CA GLY A 242 -2.39 11.92 13.32
C GLY A 242 -1.14 12.79 13.44
N PRO A 243 -0.85 13.62 12.43
CA PRO A 243 -1.71 13.94 11.29
C PRO A 243 -1.69 12.86 10.21
N THR A 244 -2.87 12.44 9.74
CA THR A 244 -3.00 11.54 8.58
C THR A 244 -4.35 11.70 7.89
N GLN A 245 -4.41 11.43 6.59
CA GLN A 245 -5.66 11.31 5.84
C GLN A 245 -6.12 9.85 5.82
N LEU A 246 -7.20 9.53 6.53
CA LEU A 246 -7.83 8.22 6.48
C LEU A 246 -8.72 8.10 5.23
N LEU A 247 -8.57 6.98 4.52
CA LEU A 247 -9.30 6.65 3.30
C LEU A 247 -9.78 5.20 3.35
N SER A 248 -11.09 5.02 3.45
CA SER A 248 -11.78 3.77 3.11
C SER A 248 -12.53 4.02 1.80
N ASP A 249 -11.87 3.75 0.67
CA ASP A 249 -12.36 4.11 -0.67
C ASP A 249 -12.33 2.94 -1.67
N HIS A 250 -11.99 1.73 -1.21
CA HIS A 250 -11.90 0.55 -2.07
C HIS A 250 -13.24 -0.10 -2.26
N VAL A 251 -13.42 -0.78 -3.39
CA VAL A 251 -14.59 -1.62 -3.67
C VAL A 251 -14.79 -2.74 -2.65
N SER A 252 -13.71 -3.25 -2.04
CA SER A 252 -13.81 -4.30 -1.01
C SER A 252 -14.31 -3.80 0.35
N ASN A 253 -14.25 -2.50 0.62
CA ASN A 253 -14.61 -1.96 1.93
C ASN A 253 -16.13 -1.91 2.11
N PHE A 254 -16.61 -2.15 3.33
CA PHE A 254 -18.05 -2.14 3.63
C PHE A 254 -18.63 -0.72 3.78
N LEU A 255 -17.80 0.25 4.18
CA LEU A 255 -18.20 1.64 4.36
C LEU A 255 -17.15 2.57 3.74
N ASN A 256 -17.60 3.55 2.97
CA ASN A 256 -16.73 4.60 2.49
C ASN A 256 -16.47 5.62 3.60
N LEU A 257 -15.21 5.92 3.87
CA LEU A 257 -14.81 6.90 4.88
C LEU A 257 -13.69 7.78 4.34
N HIS A 258 -13.78 9.08 4.64
CA HIS A 258 -12.75 10.05 4.30
C HIS A 258 -12.67 11.11 5.40
N GLY A 259 -11.52 11.21 6.06
CA GLY A 259 -11.33 12.21 7.10
C GLY A 259 -9.88 12.38 7.54
N ARG A 260 -9.53 13.60 7.93
CA ARG A 260 -8.23 13.97 8.49
C ARG A 260 -8.23 13.66 9.98
N LEU A 261 -7.32 12.82 10.44
CA LEU A 261 -7.13 12.53 11.86
C LEU A 261 -6.02 13.42 12.44
N PRO A 262 -6.13 13.86 13.72
CA PRO A 262 -7.23 13.54 14.65
C PRO A 262 -8.48 14.44 14.50
N ASP A 263 -8.40 15.53 13.74
CA ASP A 263 -9.41 16.61 13.71
C ASP A 263 -10.84 16.16 13.38
N GLN A 264 -10.99 15.13 12.55
CA GLN A 264 -12.29 14.61 12.10
C GLN A 264 -12.61 13.24 12.70
N ARG A 265 -11.97 12.85 13.82
CA ARG A 265 -12.18 11.54 14.48
C ARG A 265 -13.65 11.32 14.83
N ASP A 266 -14.29 12.26 15.53
CA ASP A 266 -15.69 12.12 15.97
C ASP A 266 -16.66 11.99 14.79
N ALA A 267 -16.41 12.72 13.71
CA ALA A 267 -17.22 12.63 12.49
C ALA A 267 -17.06 11.26 11.79
N LEU A 268 -15.86 10.68 11.81
CA LEU A 268 -15.61 9.34 11.28
C LEU A 268 -16.26 8.25 12.16
N LEU A 269 -16.14 8.36 13.49
CA LEU A 269 -16.74 7.43 14.43
C LEU A 269 -18.28 7.46 14.34
N SER A 270 -18.87 8.65 14.25
CA SER A 270 -20.32 8.81 14.09
C SER A 270 -20.85 8.14 12.81
N GLN A 271 -20.14 8.27 11.68
CA GLN A 271 -20.51 7.57 10.44
C GLN A 271 -20.45 6.05 10.58
N ILE A 272 -19.50 5.51 11.35
CA ILE A 272 -19.41 4.08 11.61
C ILE A 272 -20.55 3.63 12.53
N ASP A 273 -20.82 4.39 13.59
CA ASP A 273 -21.88 4.09 14.54
C ASP A 273 -23.27 4.10 13.86
N GLU A 274 -23.52 5.04 12.93
CA GLU A 274 -24.72 5.02 12.08
C GLU A 274 -24.77 3.77 11.19
N ALA A 275 -23.65 3.41 10.55
CA ALA A 275 -23.58 2.26 9.67
C ALA A 275 -23.78 0.93 10.41
N LEU A 276 -23.40 0.84 11.69
CA LEU A 276 -23.62 -0.35 12.52
C LEU A 276 -25.12 -0.65 12.76
N GLU A 277 -25.99 0.35 12.62
CA GLU A 277 -27.46 0.19 12.72
C GLU A 277 -28.11 -0.20 11.37
N TRP A 278 -27.34 -0.24 10.27
CA TRP A 278 -27.88 -0.60 8.97
C TRP A 278 -28.28 -2.09 8.89
N PRO A 279 -29.32 -2.42 8.09
CA PRO A 279 -29.57 -3.82 7.77
C PRO A 279 -28.41 -4.39 6.96
N ARG A 280 -28.08 -5.67 7.16
CA ARG A 280 -26.94 -6.33 6.49
C ARG A 280 -26.97 -6.17 4.96
N SER A 281 -28.16 -6.09 4.36
CA SER A 281 -28.36 -5.92 2.92
C SER A 281 -27.93 -4.55 2.38
N ALA A 282 -27.70 -3.55 3.23
CA ALA A 282 -27.22 -2.23 2.82
C ALA A 282 -25.71 -2.21 2.54
N PHE A 283 -24.96 -3.19 3.07
CA PHE A 283 -23.53 -3.31 2.81
C PHE A 283 -23.26 -3.92 1.43
N ARG A 284 -22.07 -3.62 0.92
CA ARG A 284 -21.52 -4.35 -0.23
C ARG A 284 -21.45 -5.84 0.07
N VAL A 285 -21.41 -6.63 -1.01
CA VAL A 285 -21.43 -8.09 -0.97
C VAL A 285 -20.39 -8.61 0.06
N PRO A 286 -20.77 -9.56 0.94
CA PRO A 286 -19.85 -10.10 1.96
C PRO A 286 -18.52 -10.57 1.38
N THR A 287 -17.41 -10.36 2.11
CA THR A 287 -16.06 -10.75 1.71
C THR A 287 -15.96 -12.16 1.13
N ARG A 288 -16.60 -13.14 1.78
CA ARG A 288 -16.62 -14.54 1.35
C ARG A 288 -17.17 -14.75 -0.08
N GLU A 289 -18.10 -13.90 -0.49
CA GLU A 289 -18.74 -13.95 -1.82
C GLU A 289 -17.92 -13.20 -2.87
N LEU A 290 -16.93 -12.40 -2.45
CA LEU A 290 -15.95 -11.72 -3.30
C LEU A 290 -14.73 -12.60 -3.62
N VAL A 291 -14.51 -13.69 -2.87
CA VAL A 291 -13.43 -14.65 -3.12
C VAL A 291 -13.53 -15.19 -4.55
N GLY A 292 -12.45 -15.04 -5.32
CA GLY A 292 -12.36 -15.49 -6.72
C GLY A 292 -13.02 -14.58 -7.76
N ARG A 293 -13.61 -13.43 -7.36
CA ARG A 293 -14.23 -12.50 -8.32
C ARG A 293 -13.26 -11.49 -8.97
N GLY A 294 -11.99 -11.48 -8.57
CA GLY A 294 -10.96 -10.59 -9.11
C GLY A 294 -11.30 -9.11 -8.89
N LEU A 295 -11.03 -8.60 -7.69
CA LEU A 295 -11.21 -7.17 -7.34
C LEU A 295 -9.95 -6.35 -7.65
#